data_AF-A0A380SB04-F1
#
_entry.id   AF-A0A380SB04-F1
#
_cell.length_a   1.000
_cell.length_b   1.000
_cell.length_c   1.000
_cell.angle_alpha   90.00
_cell.angle_beta   90.00
_cell.angle_gamma   90.00
#
_symmetry.space_group_name_H-M   'P 1'
#
loop_
_entity.id
_entity.type
_entity.pdbx_description
1 polymer ?
#
loop_
_entity_poly.entity_id
_entity_poly.type
_entity_poly.pdbx_seq_one_letter_code
_entity_poly.pdbx_strand_id
1 'polypeptide(L)'
;MIDIKQLISWLGVDGTKAGLDKSEMTNSELIESFGDLLPKNSAKLKRLEIIDEIIFATRKQSHKTVEELMDMSKEDLSSYFSDQKYSRKELLDLLYTFEIRPGSTAKKNLTEFTISEISEIGMYRRVAKGNHQ
;
A
#
# COMPACT_ATOMS: atom_id res chain seq x y z
N MET A 1 6.79 17.24 -15.03
CA MET A 1 6.00 16.02 -14.80
C MET A 1 5.58 16.01 -13.35
N ILE A 2 4.31 15.74 -13.04
CA ILE A 2 3.81 15.71 -11.66
C ILE A 2 4.37 14.46 -10.96
N ASP A 3 5.05 14.65 -9.83
CA ASP A 3 5.50 13.53 -8.99
C ASP A 3 4.37 13.13 -8.02
N ILE A 4 3.69 12.04 -8.33
CA ILE A 4 2.59 11.51 -7.51
C ILE A 4 3.08 11.05 -6.15
N LYS A 5 4.32 10.56 -6.02
CA LYS A 5 4.88 10.16 -4.72
C LYS A 5 5.00 11.37 -3.80
N GLN A 6 5.47 12.48 -4.34
CA GLN A 6 5.58 13.73 -3.59
C GLN A 6 4.21 14.29 -3.19
N LEU A 7 3.21 14.21 -4.08
CA LEU A 7 1.84 14.62 -3.74
C LEU A 7 1.24 13.76 -2.62
N ILE A 8 1.41 12.43 -2.68
CA ILE A 8 0.96 11.52 -1.63
C ILE A 8 1.65 11.86 -0.30
N SER A 9 2.95 12.18 -0.32
CA SER A 9 3.68 12.59 0.87
C SER A 9 3.17 13.89 1.49
N TRP A 10 2.68 14.84 0.69
CA TRP A 10 2.22 16.15 1.19
C TRP A 10 0.75 16.17 1.57
N LEU A 11 -0.11 15.52 0.78
CA LEU A 11 -1.56 15.63 0.88
C LEU A 11 -2.22 14.35 1.40
N GLY A 12 -1.45 13.28 1.55
CA GLY A 12 -1.98 11.94 1.74
C GLY A 12 -2.68 11.41 0.48
N VAL A 13 -3.11 10.14 0.58
CA VAL A 13 -3.81 9.43 -0.50
C VAL A 13 -5.09 10.16 -0.91
N ASP A 14 -5.93 10.53 0.05
CA ASP A 14 -7.23 11.14 -0.24
C ASP A 14 -7.09 12.56 -0.80
N GLY A 15 -6.16 13.35 -0.26
CA GLY A 15 -5.88 14.69 -0.76
C GLY A 15 -5.31 14.68 -2.18
N THR A 16 -4.43 13.72 -2.47
CA THR A 16 -3.90 13.55 -3.84
C THR A 16 -5.02 13.15 -4.81
N LYS A 17 -5.89 12.21 -4.43
CA LYS A 17 -7.05 11.82 -5.25
C LYS A 17 -7.96 13.01 -5.55
N ALA A 18 -8.32 13.77 -4.52
CA ALA A 18 -9.17 14.96 -4.67
C ALA A 18 -8.52 16.04 -5.54
N GLY A 19 -7.20 16.24 -5.39
CA GLY A 19 -6.42 17.18 -6.19
C GLY A 19 -6.38 16.79 -7.68
N LEU A 20 -6.15 15.51 -7.98
CA LEU A 20 -6.17 15.00 -9.36
C LEU A 20 -7.58 15.08 -9.95
N ASP A 21 -8.61 14.70 -9.19
CA ASP A 21 -9.99 14.71 -9.67
C ASP A 21 -10.44 16.12 -10.07
N LYS A 22 -10.13 17.12 -9.22
CA LYS A 22 -10.44 18.54 -9.46
C LYS A 22 -9.43 19.27 -10.34
N SER A 23 -8.38 18.61 -10.82
CA SER A 23 -7.40 19.24 -11.70
C SER A 23 -8.00 19.52 -13.08
N GLU A 24 -7.43 20.51 -13.77
CA GLU A 24 -7.77 20.82 -15.17
C GLU A 24 -7.26 19.77 -16.17
N MET A 25 -6.54 18.74 -15.71
CA MET A 25 -6.04 17.68 -16.59
C MET A 25 -7.19 16.86 -17.14
N THR A 26 -7.19 16.65 -18.45
CA THR A 26 -8.08 15.73 -19.15
C THR A 26 -7.70 14.27 -18.85
N ASN A 27 -8.63 13.34 -19.11
CA ASN A 27 -8.34 11.92 -18.94
C ASN A 27 -7.22 11.44 -19.87
N SER A 28 -7.13 12.01 -21.08
CA SER A 28 -6.05 11.70 -22.03
C SER A 28 -4.69 12.12 -21.49
N GLU A 29 -4.59 13.32 -20.92
CA GLU A 29 -3.34 13.81 -20.32
C GLU A 29 -2.93 13.01 -19.07
N LEU A 30 -3.90 12.55 -18.27
CA LEU A 30 -3.63 11.63 -17.15
C LEU A 30 -3.08 10.30 -17.67
N ILE A 31 -3.69 9.72 -18.71
CA ILE A 31 -3.22 8.45 -19.29
C ILE A 31 -1.85 8.61 -19.93
N GLU A 32 -1.59 9.72 -20.63
CA GLU A 32 -0.29 9.99 -21.24
C GLU A 32 0.80 10.19 -20.17
N SER A 33 0.49 10.94 -19.12
CA SER A 33 1.45 11.24 -18.04
C SER A 33 1.78 10.02 -17.17
N PHE A 34 0.86 9.05 -17.05
CA PHE A 34 0.98 7.91 -16.15
C PHE A 34 0.81 6.55 -16.85
N GLY A 35 0.99 6.50 -18.17
CA GLY A 35 0.72 5.32 -18.99
C GLY A 35 1.46 4.06 -18.54
N ASP A 36 2.68 4.22 -18.04
CA ASP A 36 3.51 3.12 -17.54
C ASP A 36 2.96 2.47 -16.26
N LEU A 37 2.13 3.20 -15.51
CA LEU A 37 1.49 2.73 -14.28
C LEU A 37 0.12 2.11 -14.53
N LEU A 38 -0.48 2.40 -15.69
CA LEU A 38 -1.85 2.08 -16.01
C LEU A 38 -1.97 0.77 -16.80
N PRO A 39 -3.07 0.01 -16.64
CA PRO A 39 -3.32 -1.17 -17.46
C PRO A 39 -3.59 -0.77 -18.92
N LYS A 40 -3.30 -1.67 -19.86
CA LYS A 40 -3.40 -1.42 -21.32
C LYS A 40 -4.79 -0.96 -21.81
N ASN A 41 -5.85 -1.22 -21.04
CA ASN A 41 -7.22 -0.83 -21.33
C ASN A 41 -7.68 0.44 -20.60
N SER A 42 -6.76 1.22 -20.04
CA SER A 42 -7.03 2.44 -19.27
C SER A 42 -7.84 3.50 -20.01
N ALA A 43 -7.78 3.54 -21.35
CA ALA A 43 -8.58 4.43 -22.18
C ALA A 43 -10.11 4.26 -22.04
N LYS A 44 -10.58 3.11 -21.51
CA LYS A 44 -12.01 2.85 -21.28
C LYS A 44 -12.46 3.18 -19.86
N LEU A 45 -11.53 3.51 -18.96
CA LEU A 45 -11.81 3.77 -17.56
C LEU A 45 -12.41 5.17 -17.38
N LYS A 46 -13.25 5.32 -16.35
CA LYS A 46 -13.73 6.62 -15.89
C LYS A 46 -12.59 7.36 -15.19
N ARG A 47 -12.70 8.69 -15.10
CA ARG A 47 -11.68 9.54 -14.44
C ARG A 47 -11.27 9.03 -13.06
N LEU A 48 -12.23 8.76 -12.19
CA LEU A 48 -11.97 8.26 -10.84
C LEU A 48 -11.24 6.92 -10.84
N GLU A 49 -11.57 6.02 -11.78
CA GLU A 49 -10.90 4.72 -11.92
C GLU A 49 -9.46 4.89 -12.39
N ILE A 50 -9.19 5.81 -13.33
CA ILE A 50 -7.83 6.16 -13.75
C ILE A 50 -7.02 6.69 -12.57
N ILE A 51 -7.58 7.63 -11.80
CA ILE A 51 -6.92 8.20 -10.62
C ILE A 51 -6.65 7.13 -9.57
N ASP A 52 -7.63 6.26 -9.30
CA ASP A 52 -7.47 5.17 -8.34
C ASP A 52 -6.33 4.21 -8.74
N GLU A 53 -6.22 3.87 -10.03
CA GLU A 53 -5.14 3.03 -10.54
C GLU A 53 -3.77 3.72 -10.46
N ILE A 54 -3.68 5.02 -10.80
CA ILE A 54 -2.42 5.80 -10.67
C ILE A 54 -1.94 5.78 -9.22
N ILE A 55 -2.83 6.07 -8.29
CA ILE A 55 -2.52 6.13 -6.86
C ILE A 55 -2.15 4.74 -6.34
N PHE A 56 -2.91 3.71 -6.73
CA PHE A 56 -2.63 2.33 -6.36
C PHE A 56 -1.25 1.86 -6.86
N ALA A 57 -0.96 2.04 -8.15
CA ALA A 57 0.31 1.64 -8.74
C ALA A 57 1.49 2.38 -8.09
N THR A 58 1.36 3.69 -7.86
CA THR A 58 2.40 4.52 -7.22
C THR A 58 2.66 4.07 -5.77
N ARG A 59 1.60 3.79 -5.01
CA ARG A 59 1.71 3.26 -3.64
C ARG A 59 2.38 1.90 -3.61
N LYS A 60 1.95 0.99 -4.49
CA LYS A 60 2.46 -0.38 -4.54
C LYS A 60 3.97 -0.42 -4.81
N GLN A 61 4.48 0.49 -5.66
CA GLN A 61 5.92 0.64 -5.88
C GLN A 61 6.69 1.14 -4.66
N SER A 62 6.00 1.79 -3.73
CA SER A 62 6.56 2.36 -2.51
C SER A 62 6.35 1.45 -1.29
N HIS A 63 5.76 0.27 -1.48
CA HIS A 63 5.57 -0.69 -0.40
C HIS A 63 6.92 -1.25 0.06
N LYS A 64 7.06 -1.33 1.38
CA LYS A 64 8.17 -2.05 2.02
C LYS A 64 8.15 -3.53 1.67
N THR A 65 9.34 -4.09 1.53
CA THR A 65 9.56 -5.53 1.40
C THR A 65 9.16 -6.28 2.67
N VAL A 66 8.94 -7.58 2.56
CA VAL A 66 8.61 -8.44 3.71
C VAL A 66 9.71 -8.39 4.77
N GLU A 67 10.97 -8.35 4.35
CA GLU A 67 12.14 -8.21 5.22
C GLU A 67 12.10 -6.91 6.01
N GLU A 68 11.85 -5.78 5.35
CA GLU A 68 11.74 -4.48 6.01
C GLU A 68 10.57 -4.44 6.99
N LEU A 69 9.42 -5.00 6.63
CA LEU A 69 8.25 -5.06 7.52
C LEU A 69 8.54 -5.86 8.79
N MET A 70 9.26 -6.98 8.68
CA MET A 70 9.66 -7.79 9.83
C MET A 70 10.71 -7.12 10.72
N ASP A 71 11.45 -6.14 10.22
CA ASP A 71 12.45 -5.42 11.00
C ASP A 71 11.84 -4.24 11.79
N MET A 72 10.58 -3.88 11.50
CA MET A 72 9.86 -2.79 12.18
C MET A 72 9.29 -3.20 13.56
N SER A 73 9.06 -2.20 14.41
CA SER A 73 8.30 -2.34 15.66
C SER A 73 6.78 -2.40 15.40
N LYS A 74 5.99 -2.81 16.40
CA LYS A 74 4.53 -2.86 16.25
C LYS A 74 3.95 -1.45 16.02
N GLU A 75 4.51 -0.46 16.69
CA GLU A 75 4.14 0.95 16.60
C GLU A 75 4.42 1.48 15.20
N ASP A 76 5.61 1.22 14.66
CA ASP A 76 5.98 1.63 13.30
C ASP A 76 5.11 0.95 12.24
N LEU A 77 4.80 -0.34 12.42
CA LEU A 77 3.88 -1.07 11.55
C LEU A 77 2.48 -0.43 11.59
N SER A 78 2.00 -0.06 12.77
CA SER A 78 0.69 0.58 12.92
C SER A 78 0.61 1.90 12.15
N SER A 79 1.62 2.76 12.30
CA SER A 79 1.71 4.01 11.55
C SER A 79 1.81 3.77 10.05
N TYR A 80 2.68 2.85 9.62
CA TYR A 80 2.89 2.56 8.20
C TYR A 80 1.62 2.00 7.52
N PHE A 81 0.94 1.04 8.14
CA PHE A 81 -0.28 0.45 7.57
C PHE A 81 -1.45 1.44 7.54
N SER A 82 -1.52 2.36 8.51
CA SER A 82 -2.49 3.46 8.50
C SER A 82 -2.26 4.41 7.32
N ASP A 83 -1.01 4.82 7.10
CA ASP A 83 -0.66 5.78 6.03
C ASP A 83 -0.82 5.16 4.65
N GLN A 84 -0.38 3.91 4.49
CA GLN A 84 -0.48 3.22 3.22
C GLN A 84 -1.92 2.85 2.89
N LYS A 85 -2.85 2.71 3.84
CA LYS A 85 -4.26 2.32 3.53
C LYS A 85 -4.35 1.09 2.62
N TYR A 86 -3.74 -0.01 3.04
CA TYR A 86 -3.83 -1.29 2.34
C TYR A 86 -5.31 -1.71 2.20
N SER A 87 -5.69 -2.15 1.01
CA SER A 87 -6.98 -2.78 0.77
C SER A 87 -7.04 -4.15 1.44
N ARG A 88 -8.26 -4.64 1.68
CA ARG A 88 -8.48 -5.99 2.22
C ARG A 88 -7.79 -7.08 1.40
N LYS A 89 -7.76 -6.94 0.07
CA LYS A 89 -7.11 -7.90 -0.82
C LYS A 89 -5.59 -7.88 -0.62
N GLU A 90 -4.98 -6.69 -0.60
CA GLU A 90 -3.53 -6.56 -0.37
C GLU A 90 -3.10 -7.11 0.99
N LEU A 91 -3.89 -6.89 2.04
CA LEU A 91 -3.62 -7.49 3.35
C LEU A 91 -3.68 -9.02 3.32
N LEU A 92 -4.66 -9.60 2.63
CA LEU A 92 -4.75 -11.06 2.47
C LEU A 92 -3.57 -11.61 1.67
N ASP A 93 -3.23 -10.98 0.55
CA ASP A 93 -2.11 -11.39 -0.29
C ASP A 93 -0.78 -11.31 0.49
N LEU A 94 -0.61 -10.27 1.33
CA LEU A 94 0.53 -10.15 2.23
C LEU A 94 0.56 -11.27 3.27
N LEU A 95 -0.55 -11.53 3.97
CA LEU A 95 -0.65 -12.62 4.95
C LEU A 95 -0.35 -13.99 4.33
N TYR A 96 -0.80 -14.24 3.10
CA TYR A 96 -0.48 -15.48 2.38
C TYR A 96 1.00 -15.60 2.04
N THR A 97 1.71 -14.48 1.84
CA THR A 97 3.17 -14.47 1.68
C THR A 97 3.89 -14.94 2.95
N PHE A 98 3.29 -14.69 4.12
CA PHE A 98 3.74 -15.23 5.41
C PHE A 98 3.16 -16.63 5.72
N GLU A 99 2.48 -17.26 4.76
CA GLU A 99 1.76 -18.53 4.94
C GLU A 99 0.64 -18.48 6.00
N ILE A 100 0.17 -17.29 6.36
CA ILE A 100 -0.88 -17.07 7.37
C ILE A 100 -2.25 -17.07 6.70
N ARG A 101 -3.16 -17.91 7.20
CA ARG A 101 -4.56 -17.95 6.75
C ARG A 101 -5.48 -17.39 7.83
N PRO A 102 -5.94 -16.13 7.73
CA PRO A 102 -6.78 -15.53 8.76
C PRO A 102 -8.14 -16.23 8.85
N GLY A 103 -8.53 -16.58 10.07
CA GLY A 103 -9.87 -17.07 10.39
C GLY A 103 -10.97 -16.01 10.22
N SER A 104 -12.23 -16.40 10.36
CA SER A 104 -13.39 -15.52 10.22
C SER A 104 -13.39 -14.33 11.21
N THR A 105 -12.88 -14.53 12.43
CA THR A 105 -12.76 -13.47 13.44
C THR A 105 -11.67 -12.46 13.09
N ALA A 106 -10.49 -12.91 12.67
CA ALA A 106 -9.37 -12.07 12.24
C ALA A 106 -9.76 -11.18 11.04
N LYS A 107 -10.62 -11.70 10.15
CA LYS A 107 -11.17 -10.97 9.00
C LYS A 107 -12.04 -9.75 9.34
N LYS A 108 -12.43 -9.56 10.62
CA LYS A 108 -13.18 -8.38 11.08
C LYS A 108 -12.29 -7.16 11.30
N ASN A 109 -11.04 -7.38 11.75
CA ASN A 109 -10.03 -6.33 11.86
C ASN A 109 -8.71 -6.83 11.27
N LEU A 110 -8.69 -6.92 9.93
CA LEU A 110 -7.61 -7.57 9.20
C LEU A 110 -6.29 -6.79 9.31
N THR A 111 -6.36 -5.46 9.43
CA THR A 111 -5.18 -4.60 9.56
C THR A 111 -4.46 -4.88 10.89
N GLU A 112 -5.18 -4.83 12.01
CA GLU A 112 -4.60 -5.10 13.34
C GLU A 112 -4.07 -6.53 13.45
N PHE A 113 -4.80 -7.49 12.87
CA PHE A 113 -4.33 -8.87 12.79
C PHE A 113 -3.01 -8.96 12.03
N THR A 114 -2.94 -8.35 10.83
CA THR A 114 -1.72 -8.35 10.01
C THR A 114 -0.53 -7.71 10.73
N ILE A 115 -0.75 -6.56 11.38
CA ILE A 115 0.28 -5.88 12.17
C ILE A 115 0.80 -6.79 13.28
N SER A 116 -0.11 -7.44 14.02
CA SER A 116 0.26 -8.29 15.16
C SER A 116 1.08 -9.51 14.72
N GLU A 117 0.65 -10.20 13.66
CA GLU A 117 1.35 -11.36 13.12
C GLU A 117 2.75 -11.00 12.59
N ILE A 118 2.86 -9.94 11.79
CA ILE A 118 4.16 -9.49 11.25
C ILE A 118 5.09 -9.07 12.39
N SER A 119 4.58 -8.34 13.38
CA SER A 119 5.35 -7.93 14.56
C SER A 119 5.87 -9.13 15.35
N GLU A 120 5.06 -10.15 15.55
CA GLU A 120 5.43 -11.36 16.29
C GLU A 120 6.50 -12.16 15.53
N ILE A 121 6.30 -12.41 14.24
CA ILE A 121 7.30 -13.07 13.38
C ILE A 121 8.61 -12.27 13.37
N GLY A 122 8.52 -10.96 13.20
CA GLY A 122 9.66 -10.05 13.22
C GLY A 122 10.42 -10.11 14.54
N MET A 123 9.72 -10.14 15.67
CA MET A 123 10.32 -10.30 17.00
C MET A 123 11.10 -11.62 17.11
N TYR A 124 10.51 -12.77 16.76
CA TYR A 124 11.21 -14.05 16.79
C TYR A 124 12.45 -14.05 15.90
N ARG A 125 12.36 -13.48 14.69
CA ARG A 125 13.50 -13.35 13.76
C ARG A 125 14.63 -12.53 14.36
N ARG A 126 14.33 -11.39 15.00
CA ARG A 126 15.34 -10.52 15.64
C ARG A 126 16.03 -11.22 16.81
N VAL A 127 15.27 -11.94 17.65
CA VAL A 127 15.82 -12.74 18.76
C VAL A 127 16.72 -13.86 18.22
N ALA A 128 16.28 -14.59 17.20
CA ALA A 128 17.08 -15.66 16.59
C ALA A 128 18.40 -15.13 16.00
N LYS A 129 18.40 -13.94 15.39
CA LYS A 129 19.63 -13.27 14.91
C LYS A 129 20.53 -12.79 16.05
N GLY A 130 19.94 -12.29 17.14
CA GLY A 130 20.68 -11.78 18.31
C GLY A 130 21.34 -12.88 19.16
N ASN A 131 20.79 -14.10 19.18
CA ASN A 131 21.32 -15.23 19.95
C ASN A 131 22.47 -16.01 19.26
N HIS A 132 22.96 -15.54 18.11
CA HIS A 132 24.12 -16.13 17.40
C HIS A 132 25.40 -15.27 17.50
N GLN A 133 25.46 -14.34 18.45
CA GLN A 133 26.67 -13.55 18.77
C GLN A 133 27.25 -13.92 20.12
#